data_AF-A0A8T3Y2M3-F1
#
_entry.id   AF-A0A8T3Y2M3-F1
#
_cell.length_a   1.000
_cell.length_b   1.000
_cell.length_c   1.000
_cell.angle_alpha   90.00
_cell.angle_beta   90.00
_cell.angle_gamma   90.00
#
_symmetry.space_group_name_H-M   'P 1'
#
loop_
_entity.id
_entity.type
_entity.pdbx_description
1 polymer ?
#
loop_
_entity_poly.entity_id
_entity_poly.type
_entity_poly.pdbx_seq_one_letter_code
_entity_poly.pdbx_strand_id
1 'polypeptide(L)'
;MEIFDPKKHWQHPKRTIGQKSADWITHHAGSWTFILTLIGILILWIIINTMAWNYKWDPYPFILFNLLLSTLAALQAPMILMSQNRTAERDRWKAEQDYKVNKKAEKEVKQIQKDLRRLLEKKKR
;
A
#
# COMPACT_ATOMS: atom_id res chain seq x y z
N MET A 1 29.03 -18.69 15.22
CA MET A 1 28.50 -17.37 14.80
C MET A 1 27.78 -17.59 13.49
N GLU A 2 26.47 -17.86 13.53
CA GLU A 2 25.66 -17.85 12.32
C GLU A 2 25.59 -16.42 11.79
N ILE A 3 26.22 -16.20 10.65
CA ILE A 3 26.21 -14.93 9.95
C ILE A 3 24.79 -14.73 9.44
N PHE A 4 24.14 -13.66 9.91
CA PHE A 4 22.86 -13.18 9.42
C PHE A 4 22.97 -12.97 7.90
N ASP A 5 22.30 -13.83 7.11
CA ASP A 5 22.18 -13.67 5.67
C ASP A 5 20.94 -12.82 5.35
N PRO A 6 21.11 -11.53 4.98
CA PRO A 6 20.00 -10.61 4.70
C PRO A 6 19.16 -10.99 3.47
N LYS A 7 19.55 -12.01 2.68
CA LYS A 7 18.90 -12.34 1.40
C LYS A 7 17.97 -13.54 1.46
N LYS A 8 17.97 -14.32 2.54
CA LYS A 8 17.28 -15.63 2.59
C LYS A 8 15.76 -15.56 2.81
N HIS A 9 15.21 -14.42 3.22
CA HIS A 9 13.81 -14.31 3.71
C HIS A 9 12.82 -13.66 2.73
N TRP A 10 13.27 -13.18 1.56
CA TRP A 10 12.39 -12.51 0.59
C TRP A 10 11.90 -13.46 -0.51
N GLN A 11 11.33 -14.60 -0.14
CA GLN A 11 10.48 -15.34 -1.07
C GLN A 11 9.11 -14.66 -1.10
N HIS A 12 8.97 -13.64 -1.96
CA HIS A 12 7.66 -13.09 -2.25
C HIS A 12 6.80 -14.20 -2.87
N PRO A 13 5.64 -14.56 -2.28
CA PRO A 13 4.71 -15.48 -2.94
C PRO A 13 4.43 -14.95 -4.35
N LYS A 14 4.42 -15.85 -5.34
CA LYS A 14 4.23 -15.50 -6.76
C LYS A 14 3.06 -14.53 -6.90
N ARG A 15 3.36 -13.26 -7.18
CA ARG A 15 2.37 -12.19 -7.29
C ARG A 15 1.33 -12.59 -8.33
N THR A 16 0.09 -12.80 -7.90
CA THR A 16 -1.04 -13.06 -8.80
C THR A 16 -1.30 -11.84 -9.68
N ILE A 17 -1.81 -12.06 -10.89
CA ILE A 17 -2.04 -11.00 -11.89
C ILE A 17 -2.92 -9.89 -11.29
N GLY A 18 -3.93 -10.25 -10.50
CA GLY A 18 -4.79 -9.28 -9.80
C GLY A 18 -4.04 -8.38 -8.81
N GLN A 19 -3.01 -8.90 -8.12
CA GLN A 19 -2.19 -8.10 -7.20
C GLN A 19 -1.29 -7.10 -7.95
N LYS A 20 -0.78 -7.47 -9.14
CA LYS A 20 0.01 -6.54 -9.98
C LYS A 20 -0.86 -5.41 -10.53
N SER A 21 -2.08 -5.72 -10.98
CA SER A 21 -3.02 -4.72 -11.48
C SER A 21 -3.46 -3.76 -10.36
N ALA A 22 -3.78 -4.29 -9.17
CA ALA A 22 -4.16 -3.48 -8.01
C ALA A 22 -3.04 -2.52 -7.58
N ASP A 23 -1.78 -2.94 -7.64
CA ASP A 23 -0.62 -2.10 -7.29
C ASP A 23 -0.39 -0.97 -8.30
N TRP A 24 -0.57 -1.28 -9.58
CA TRP A 24 -0.48 -0.27 -10.65
C TRP A 24 -1.60 0.76 -10.54
N ILE A 25 -2.84 0.31 -10.30
CA ILE A 25 -4.01 1.17 -10.10
C ILE A 25 -3.84 2.04 -8.86
N THR A 26 -3.37 1.47 -7.73
CA THR A 26 -3.19 2.24 -6.49
C THR A 26 -2.14 3.33 -6.64
N HIS A 27 -1.06 3.08 -7.39
CA HIS A 27 -0.04 4.10 -7.66
C HIS A 27 -0.54 5.21 -8.60
N HIS A 28 -1.36 4.86 -9.60
CA HIS A 28 -1.89 5.85 -10.56
C HIS A 28 -3.10 6.61 -10.02
N ALA A 29 -3.97 5.98 -9.23
CA ALA A 29 -5.18 6.59 -8.67
C ALA A 29 -4.88 7.68 -7.63
N GLY A 30 -3.68 7.68 -7.01
CA GLY A 30 -3.24 8.71 -6.07
C GLY A 30 -2.62 9.95 -6.72
N SER A 31 -2.48 9.99 -8.04
CA SER A 31 -1.84 11.11 -8.76
C SER A 31 -2.85 12.21 -9.10
N TRP A 32 -2.42 13.47 -8.99
CA TRP A 32 -3.17 14.64 -9.46
C TRP A 32 -3.56 14.53 -10.95
N THR A 33 -2.77 13.81 -11.75
CA THR A 33 -3.05 13.58 -13.18
C THR A 33 -4.28 12.68 -13.42
N PHE A 34 -4.62 11.80 -12.48
CA PHE A 34 -5.80 10.92 -12.58
C PHE A 34 -7.10 11.72 -12.43
N ILE A 35 -7.13 12.64 -11.45
CA ILE A 35 -8.27 13.54 -11.20
C ILE A 35 -8.52 14.41 -12.45
N LEU A 36 -7.45 15.00 -13.02
CA LEU A 36 -7.54 15.81 -14.23
C LEU A 36 -8.04 15.01 -15.44
N THR A 37 -7.64 13.74 -15.56
CA THR A 37 -8.11 12.87 -16.64
C THR A 37 -9.60 12.54 -16.50
N LEU A 38 -10.10 12.27 -15.29
CA LEU A 38 -11.53 12.08 -15.03
C LEU A 38 -12.37 13.32 -15.37
N ILE A 39 -11.87 14.51 -15.01
CA ILE A 39 -12.50 15.78 -15.37
C ILE A 39 -12.50 15.97 -16.90
N GLY A 40 -11.41 15.60 -17.58
CA GLY A 40 -11.35 15.62 -19.05
C GLY A 40 -12.37 14.69 -19.71
N ILE A 41 -12.52 13.46 -19.20
CA ILE A 41 -13.52 12.49 -19.69
C ILE A 41 -14.95 13.01 -19.47
N LEU A 42 -15.22 13.64 -18.32
CA LEU A 42 -16.49 14.31 -18.02
C LEU A 42 -16.82 15.37 -19.07
N ILE A 43 -15.88 16.27 -19.35
CA ILE A 43 -16.06 17.34 -20.34
C ILE A 43 -16.26 16.75 -21.74
N LEU A 44 -15.45 15.75 -22.12
CA LEU A 44 -15.57 15.08 -23.40
C LEU A 44 -16.93 14.40 -23.57
N TRP A 45 -17.44 13.74 -22.54
CA TRP A 45 -18.76 13.10 -22.56
C TRP A 45 -19.89 14.12 -22.74
N ILE A 46 -19.81 15.25 -22.04
CA ILE A 46 -20.77 16.35 -22.20
C ILE A 46 -20.72 16.89 -23.64
N ILE A 47 -19.53 17.05 -24.24
CA ILE A 47 -19.39 17.50 -25.63
C ILE A 47 -20.02 16.50 -26.60
N ILE A 48 -19.70 15.21 -26.47
CA ILE A 48 -20.25 14.14 -27.33
C ILE A 48 -21.78 14.10 -27.22
N ASN A 49 -22.32 14.18 -26.01
CA ASN A 49 -23.76 14.12 -25.80
C ASN A 49 -24.48 15.40 -26.27
N THR A 50 -23.83 16.56 -26.19
CA THR A 50 -24.36 17.81 -26.74
C THR A 50 -24.33 17.81 -28.27
N MET A 51 -23.31 17.23 -28.90
CA MET A 51 -23.24 17.08 -30.37
C MET A 51 -24.20 16.01 -30.90
N ALA A 52 -24.52 14.99 -30.10
CA ALA A 52 -25.49 13.94 -30.43
C ALA A 52 -26.96 14.37 -30.24
N TRP A 53 -27.26 15.66 -30.47
CA TRP A 53 -28.55 16.32 -30.23
C TRP A 53 -29.76 15.62 -30.87
N ASN A 54 -29.56 14.97 -32.03
CA ASN A 54 -30.63 14.32 -32.79
C ASN A 54 -31.11 12.98 -32.20
N TYR A 55 -30.31 12.32 -31.36
CA TYR A 55 -30.65 10.98 -30.82
C TYR A 55 -31.02 10.98 -29.34
N LYS A 56 -30.88 12.12 -28.63
CA LYS A 56 -31.13 12.25 -27.17
C LYS A 56 -30.68 11.01 -26.39
N TRP A 57 -29.45 10.56 -26.64
CA TRP A 57 -28.97 9.27 -26.15
C TRP A 57 -28.84 9.24 -24.61
N ASP A 58 -28.54 10.39 -23.98
CA ASP A 58 -28.58 10.57 -22.53
C ASP A 58 -29.10 11.99 -22.16
N PRO A 59 -30.42 12.19 -22.02
CA PRO A 59 -31.01 13.48 -21.63
C PRO A 59 -30.52 13.93 -20.25
N TYR A 60 -30.46 15.24 -20.03
CA TYR A 60 -30.17 15.79 -18.69
C TYR A 60 -31.15 15.20 -17.66
N PRO A 61 -30.70 14.56 -16.56
CA PRO A 61 -29.42 14.72 -15.86
C PRO A 61 -28.42 13.54 -16.01
N PHE A 62 -28.14 13.07 -17.24
CA PHE A 62 -27.11 12.07 -17.57
C PHE A 62 -27.19 10.78 -16.74
N ILE A 63 -28.31 10.05 -16.86
CA ILE A 63 -28.66 8.94 -15.96
C ILE A 63 -27.66 7.78 -16.07
N LEU A 64 -27.20 7.48 -17.30
CA LEU A 64 -26.33 6.34 -17.58
C LEU A 64 -24.91 6.60 -17.09
N PHE A 65 -24.42 7.81 -17.34
CA PHE A 65 -23.09 8.22 -16.91
C PHE A 65 -23.00 8.30 -15.37
N ASN A 66 -24.03 8.84 -14.72
CA ASN A 66 -24.10 8.88 -13.26
C ASN A 66 -24.15 7.47 -12.63
N LEU A 67 -24.86 6.53 -13.27
CA LEU A 67 -24.90 5.13 -12.83
C LEU A 67 -23.53 4.45 -12.94
N LEU A 68 -22.80 4.71 -14.03
CA LEU A 68 -21.44 4.19 -14.23
C LEU A 68 -20.49 4.70 -13.15
N LEU A 69 -20.47 6.03 -12.92
CA LEU A 69 -19.63 6.64 -11.89
C LEU A 69 -19.97 6.14 -10.48
N SER A 70 -21.25 6.00 -10.16
CA SER A 70 -21.70 5.49 -8.86
C SER A 70 -21.21 4.06 -8.63
N THR A 71 -21.25 3.22 -9.67
CA THR A 71 -20.75 1.84 -9.60
C THR A 71 -19.23 1.81 -9.45
N LEU A 72 -18.49 2.65 -10.18
CA LEU A 72 -17.05 2.78 -10.04
C LEU A 72 -16.64 3.25 -8.63
N ALA A 73 -17.37 4.21 -8.06
CA ALA A 73 -17.16 4.68 -6.70
C ALA A 73 -17.46 3.58 -5.66
N ALA A 74 -18.54 2.82 -5.84
CA ALA A 74 -18.87 1.68 -4.96
C ALA A 74 -17.77 0.61 -4.96
N LEU A 75 -17.09 0.39 -6.10
CA LEU A 75 -15.98 -0.55 -6.21
C LEU A 75 -14.65 -0.01 -5.66
N GLN A 76 -14.50 1.30 -5.44
CA GLN A 76 -13.28 1.87 -4.85
C GLN A 76 -13.08 1.41 -3.41
N ALA A 77 -14.11 1.44 -2.56
CA ALA A 77 -14.01 1.07 -1.15
C ALA A 77 -13.45 -0.35 -0.91
N PRO A 78 -13.95 -1.42 -1.57
CA PRO A 78 -13.39 -2.76 -1.41
C PRO A 78 -12.00 -2.91 -2.03
N MET A 79 -11.71 -2.23 -3.14
CA MET A 79 -10.36 -2.24 -3.73
C MET A 79 -9.33 -1.60 -2.78
N ILE A 80 -9.67 -0.46 -2.19
CA ILE A 80 -8.86 0.21 -1.16
C ILE A 80 -8.74 -0.69 0.07
N LEU A 81 -9.82 -1.33 0.51
CA LEU A 81 -9.79 -2.24 1.66
C LEU A 81 -8.88 -3.45 1.42
N MET A 82 -8.91 -4.03 0.22
CA MET A 82 -8.02 -5.14 -0.15
C MET A 82 -6.55 -4.70 -0.23
N SER A 83 -6.26 -3.51 -0.75
CA SER A 83 -4.88 -2.99 -0.81
C SER A 83 -4.36 -2.62 0.58
N GLN A 84 -5.22 -2.08 1.45
CA GLN A 84 -4.93 -1.81 2.84
C GLN A 84 -4.68 -3.09 3.65
N ASN A 85 -5.53 -4.12 3.49
CA ASN A 85 -5.39 -5.39 4.22
C ASN A 85 -4.02 -6.05 3.97
N ARG A 86 -3.54 -6.04 2.72
CA ARG A 86 -2.21 -6.56 2.36
C ARG A 86 -1.06 -5.70 2.90
N THR A 87 -1.26 -4.39 3.01
CA THR A 87 -0.24 -3.48 3.58
C THR A 87 -0.15 -3.69 5.10
N ALA A 88 -1.29 -3.81 5.77
CA ALA A 88 -1.36 -4.10 7.21
C ALA A 88 -0.69 -5.43 7.57
N GLU A 89 -0.86 -6.48 6.76
CA GLU A 89 -0.18 -7.77 6.97
C GLU A 89 1.35 -7.64 6.87
N ARG A 90 1.86 -6.91 5.87
CA ARG A 90 3.30 -6.62 5.73
C ARG A 90 3.84 -5.81 6.90
N ASP A 91 3.09 -4.83 7.37
CA ASP A 91 3.50 -3.98 8.49
C ASP A 91 3.52 -4.75 9.82
N ARG A 92 2.55 -5.65 10.04
CA ARG A 92 2.58 -6.57 11.21
C ARG A 92 3.81 -7.46 11.20
N TRP A 93 4.15 -8.05 10.05
CA TRP A 93 5.32 -8.91 9.94
C TRP A 93 6.62 -8.13 10.22
N LYS A 94 6.76 -6.91 9.68
CA LYS A 94 7.90 -6.04 9.98
C LYS A 94 8.00 -5.73 11.48
N ALA A 95 6.89 -5.35 12.11
CA ALA A 95 6.85 -5.04 13.54
C ALA A 95 7.30 -6.23 14.41
N GLU A 96 6.92 -7.47 14.05
CA GLU A 96 7.39 -8.67 14.76
C GLU A 96 8.90 -8.90 14.61
N GLN A 97 9.47 -8.64 13.43
CA GLN A 97 10.91 -8.76 13.21
C GLN A 97 11.68 -7.69 14.00
N ASP A 98 11.23 -6.44 13.92
CA ASP A 98 11.83 -5.33 14.67
C ASP A 98 11.79 -5.60 16.18
N TYR A 99 10.69 -6.16 16.69
CA TYR A 99 10.58 -6.58 18.09
C TYR A 99 11.62 -7.64 18.47
N LYS A 100 11.82 -8.67 17.63
CA LYS A 100 12.81 -9.73 17.88
C LYS A 100 14.25 -9.19 17.87
N VAL A 101 14.57 -8.30 16.92
CA VAL A 101 15.87 -7.65 16.84
C VAL A 101 16.12 -6.79 18.07
N ASN A 102 15.13 -5.98 18.47
CA ASN A 102 15.26 -5.10 19.63
C ASN A 102 15.45 -5.90 20.94
N LYS A 103 14.72 -7.01 21.11
CA LYS A 103 14.90 -7.91 22.27
C LYS A 103 16.29 -8.56 22.29
N LYS A 104 16.85 -8.89 21.12
CA LYS A 104 18.22 -9.41 21.01
C LYS A 104 19.25 -8.33 21.38
N ALA A 105 19.08 -7.12 20.85
CA ALA A 105 19.92 -5.98 21.19
C ALA A 105 19.90 -5.67 22.69
N GLU A 106 18.73 -5.70 23.33
CA GLU A 106 18.60 -5.50 24.78
C GLU A 106 19.41 -6.54 25.57
N LYS A 107 19.37 -7.82 25.17
CA LYS A 107 20.15 -8.88 25.81
C LYS A 107 21.65 -8.67 25.62
N GLU A 108 22.08 -8.29 24.41
CA GLU A 108 23.49 -8.02 24.11
C GLU A 108 24.01 -6.82 24.90
N VAL A 109 23.24 -5.73 25.01
CA VAL A 109 23.57 -4.56 25.83
C VAL A 109 23.69 -4.95 27.31
N LYS A 110 22.75 -5.72 27.84
CA LYS A 110 22.83 -6.22 29.23
C LYS A 110 24.07 -7.09 29.46
N GLN A 111 24.45 -7.90 28.46
CA GLN A 111 25.66 -8.72 28.54
C GLN A 111 26.92 -7.86 28.57
N ILE A 112 27.03 -6.88 27.67
CA ILE A 112 28.16 -5.92 27.64
C ILE A 112 28.26 -5.17 28.96
N GLN A 113 27.14 -4.72 29.54
CA GLN A 113 27.14 -4.06 30.85
C GLN A 113 27.65 -4.96 31.97
N LYS A 114 27.27 -6.25 31.97
CA LYS A 114 27.77 -7.23 32.96
C LYS A 114 29.27 -7.46 32.81
N ASP A 115 29.75 -7.62 31.58
CA ASP A 115 31.16 -7.87 31.30
C ASP A 115 32.01 -6.63 31.66
N LEU A 116 31.53 -5.43 31.35
CA LEU A 116 32.17 -4.17 31.77
C LEU A 116 32.26 -4.06 33.29
N ARG A 117 31.18 -4.34 34.03
CA ARG A 117 31.20 -4.34 35.51
C ARG A 117 32.22 -5.33 36.06
N ARG A 118 32.27 -6.56 35.53
CA ARG A 118 33.26 -7.57 35.93
C ARG A 118 34.70 -7.12 35.70
N LEU A 119 34.99 -6.46 34.58
CA LEU A 119 36.33 -5.93 34.30
C LEU A 119 36.71 -4.80 35.25
N LEU A 120 35.77 -3.90 35.57
CA LEU A 120 36.00 -2.82 36.52
C LEU A 120 36.26 -3.35 37.95
N GLU A 121 35.55 -4.39 38.38
CA GLU A 121 35.79 -5.05 39.67
C GLU A 121 37.17 -5.71 39.74
N LYS A 122 37.60 -6.39 38.67
CA LYS A 122 38.95 -6.99 38.61
C LYS A 122 40.06 -5.97 38.68
N LYS A 123 39.91 -4.80 38.05
CA LYS A 123 40.93 -3.73 38.07
C LYS A 123 41.07 -3.04 39.44
N LYS A 124 40.08 -3.20 40.32
CA LYS A 124 40.06 -2.58 41.66
C LYS A 124 40.72 -3.46 42.75
N ARG A 125 41.07 -4.71 42.42
CA ARG A 125 41.91 -5.60 43.24
C ARG A 125 43.34 -5.56 42.73
#